data_AF-A0A660Y1Q4-F1
#
_entry.id   AF-A0A660Y1Q4-F1
#
_cell.length_a   1.000
_cell.length_b   1.000
_cell.length_c   1.000
_cell.angle_alpha   90.00
_cell.angle_beta   90.00
_cell.angle_gamma   90.00
#
_symmetry.space_group_name_H-M   'P 1'
#
loop_
_entity.id
_entity.type
_entity.pdbx_description
1 polymer ?
#
loop_
_entity_poly.entity_id
_entity_poly.type
_entity_poly.pdbx_seq_one_letter_code
_entity_poly.pdbx_strand_id
1 'polypeptide(L)'
;MKRHGRTSSLDIPERENRIRPFISSIVTYFIALLLLWLVSAPKTVIILMWAYFFNTIIATTITRFWKISIHAMALGGVTAALGCAVSAHYFWGILLLLPMAYGRIKVKAHNLLQVITGFSLGFVLTMIHYQILLGIL
;
A
#
# COMPACT_ATOMS: atom_id res chain seq x y z
N MET A 1 7.78 -21.34 -2.92
CA MET A 1 8.60 -22.30 -2.16
C MET A 1 8.07 -22.40 -0.73
N LYS A 2 7.46 -23.53 -0.35
CA LYS A 2 7.23 -23.92 1.05
C LYS A 2 7.88 -25.28 1.25
N ARG A 3 8.93 -25.36 2.06
CA ARG A 3 9.48 -26.61 2.61
C ARG A 3 10.08 -26.28 3.97
N HIS A 4 9.76 -27.11 4.96
CA HIS A 4 10.12 -27.04 6.39
C HIS A 4 9.24 -26.17 7.31
N GLY A 5 8.11 -26.74 7.72
CA GLY A 5 8.03 -27.35 9.06
C GLY A 5 8.05 -26.49 10.33
N ARG A 6 8.21 -25.16 10.30
CA ARG A 6 8.05 -24.32 11.50
C ARG A 6 7.44 -22.95 11.20
N THR A 7 6.31 -22.69 11.87
CA THR A 7 5.47 -21.49 11.94
C THR A 7 4.50 -21.25 10.77
N SER A 8 3.24 -21.09 11.15
CA SER A 8 2.03 -21.02 10.33
C SER A 8 1.70 -19.59 9.84
N SER A 9 2.70 -18.71 9.70
CA SER A 9 2.46 -17.33 9.26
C SER A 9 2.87 -17.14 7.79
N LEU A 10 1.91 -16.74 6.95
CA LEU A 10 2.19 -16.15 5.63
C LEU A 10 2.93 -14.81 5.74
N ASP A 11 2.84 -14.17 6.91
CA ASP A 11 3.55 -12.94 7.23
C ASP A 11 5.02 -13.22 7.58
N ILE A 12 5.93 -12.40 7.05
CA ILE A 12 7.36 -12.41 7.37
C ILE A 12 7.57 -11.60 8.66
N PRO A 13 7.87 -12.23 9.81
CA PRO A 13 7.92 -11.51 11.09
C PRO A 13 9.10 -10.55 11.18
N GLU A 14 10.28 -10.94 10.67
CA GLU A 14 11.49 -10.14 10.78
C GLU A 14 11.52 -9.04 9.72
N ARG A 15 11.84 -7.80 10.12
CA ARG A 15 11.90 -6.64 9.21
C ARG A 15 12.93 -6.81 8.10
N GLU A 16 14.09 -7.33 8.46
CA GLU A 16 15.23 -7.52 7.55
C GLU A 16 14.85 -8.43 6.38
N ASN A 17 14.03 -9.45 6.66
CA ASN A 17 13.52 -10.38 5.67
C ASN A 17 12.42 -9.78 4.77
N ARG A 18 11.84 -8.62 5.11
CA ARG A 18 10.80 -7.94 4.31
C ARG A 18 11.36 -7.09 3.17
N ILE A 19 12.61 -6.66 3.26
CA ILE A 19 13.22 -5.77 2.27
C ILE A 19 13.25 -6.45 0.90
N ARG A 20 13.64 -7.73 0.83
CA ARG A 20 13.71 -8.48 -0.44
C ARG A 20 12.35 -8.55 -1.16
N PRO A 21 11.25 -8.99 -0.52
CA PRO A 21 9.91 -8.90 -1.09
C PRO A 21 9.53 -7.49 -1.57
N PHE A 22 9.85 -6.45 -0.78
CA PHE A 22 9.49 -5.09 -1.16
C PHE A 22 10.25 -4.57 -2.38
N ILE A 23 11.54 -4.88 -2.51
CA ILE A 23 12.29 -4.56 -3.73
C ILE A 23 11.67 -5.26 -4.94
N SER A 24 11.27 -6.52 -4.80
CA SER A 24 10.54 -7.24 -5.87
C SER A 24 9.21 -6.55 -6.23
N SER A 25 8.45 -6.08 -5.24
CA SER A 25 7.22 -5.30 -5.47
C SER A 25 7.50 -3.98 -6.18
N ILE A 26 8.54 -3.24 -5.80
CA ILE A 26 8.94 -1.98 -6.44
C ILE A 26 9.26 -2.20 -7.92
N VAL A 27 10.08 -3.21 -8.24
CA VAL A 27 10.41 -3.56 -9.63
C VAL A 27 9.15 -3.94 -10.41
N THR A 28 8.28 -4.76 -9.81
CA THR A 28 7.04 -5.20 -10.45
C THR A 28 6.10 -4.02 -10.71
N TYR A 29 5.94 -3.10 -9.76
CA TYR A 29 5.10 -1.92 -9.93
C TYR A 29 5.66 -0.98 -11.00
N PHE A 30 6.99 -0.85 -11.11
CA PHE A 30 7.60 -0.06 -12.18
C PHE A 30 7.34 -0.68 -13.56
N ILE A 31 7.52 -2.00 -13.70
CA ILE A 31 7.20 -2.70 -14.96
C ILE A 31 5.71 -2.55 -15.29
N ALA A 32 4.82 -2.75 -14.32
CA ALA A 32 3.38 -2.59 -14.51
C ALA A 32 3.01 -1.16 -14.92
N LEU A 33 3.64 -0.15 -14.33
CA LEU A 33 3.46 1.25 -14.71
C LEU A 33 3.85 1.49 -16.17
N LEU A 34 5.01 0.99 -16.61
CA LEU A 34 5.45 1.11 -18.01
C LEU A 34 4.47 0.41 -18.95
N LEU A 35 4.03 -0.80 -18.61
CA LEU A 35 3.06 -1.54 -19.41
C LEU A 35 1.72 -0.80 -19.51
N LEU A 36 1.20 -0.27 -18.40
CA LEU A 36 -0.03 0.53 -18.38
C LEU A 36 0.10 1.79 -19.25
N TRP A 37 1.26 2.44 -19.22
CA TRP A 37 1.54 3.59 -20.07
C TRP A 37 1.59 3.20 -21.56
N LEU A 38 2.27 2.09 -21.90
CA LEU A 38 2.39 1.60 -23.28
C LEU A 38 1.04 1.22 -23.90
N VAL A 39 0.13 0.64 -23.11
CA VAL A 39 -1.22 0.29 -23.59
C VAL A 39 -2.21 1.46 -23.52
N SER A 40 -1.74 2.67 -23.18
CA SER A 40 -2.59 3.87 -23.02
C SER A 40 -3.76 3.64 -22.06
N ALA A 41 -3.49 2.98 -20.93
CA ALA A 41 -4.49 2.73 -19.90
C ALA A 41 -5.09 4.06 -19.36
N PRO A 42 -6.30 4.02 -18.75
CA PRO A 42 -6.89 5.21 -18.17
C PRO A 42 -5.93 5.92 -17.20
N LYS A 43 -5.83 7.24 -17.31
CA LYS A 43 -4.88 8.07 -16.53
C LYS A 43 -4.99 7.81 -15.02
N THR A 44 -6.20 7.60 -14.51
CA THR A 44 -6.45 7.30 -13.10
C THR A 44 -5.82 5.97 -12.66
N VAL A 45 -5.74 4.96 -13.52
CA VAL A 45 -5.10 3.66 -13.23
C VAL A 45 -3.57 3.81 -13.24
N ILE A 46 -3.02 4.59 -14.17
CA ILE A 46 -1.59 4.90 -14.22
C ILE A 46 -1.17 5.64 -12.93
N ILE A 47 -1.95 6.64 -12.49
CA ILE A 47 -1.71 7.37 -11.24
C ILE A 47 -1.76 6.43 -10.03
N LEU A 48 -2.72 5.50 -9.98
CA LEU A 48 -2.78 4.50 -8.89
C LEU A 48 -1.50 3.65 -8.84
N MET A 49 -1.05 3.17 -10.00
CA MET A 49 0.17 2.35 -10.08
C MET A 49 1.40 3.15 -9.68
N TRP A 50 1.51 4.41 -10.12
CA TRP A 50 2.54 5.35 -9.70
C TRP A 50 2.53 5.55 -8.18
N ALA A 51 1.36 5.79 -7.59
CA ALA A 51 1.21 5.95 -6.16
C ALA A 51 1.67 4.69 -5.40
N TYR A 52 1.34 3.48 -5.86
CA TYR A 52 1.81 2.25 -5.22
C TYR A 52 3.31 2.02 -5.33
N PHE A 53 3.90 2.36 -6.48
CA PHE A 53 5.35 2.34 -6.65
C PHE A 53 6.04 3.25 -5.62
N PHE A 54 5.62 4.52 -5.51
CA PHE A 54 6.17 5.47 -4.54
C PHE A 54 5.89 5.09 -3.08
N ASN A 55 4.65 4.70 -2.78
CA ASN A 55 4.25 4.26 -1.45
C ASN A 55 5.10 3.08 -0.98
N THR A 56 5.42 2.13 -1.88
CA THR A 56 6.25 0.97 -1.52
C THR A 56 7.70 1.35 -1.27
N ILE A 57 8.26 2.32 -2.02
CA ILE A 57 9.59 2.90 -1.73
C ILE A 57 9.59 3.50 -0.33
N ILE A 58 8.61 4.32 0.01
CA ILE A 58 8.47 4.96 1.32
C ILE A 58 8.30 3.91 2.43
N ALA A 59 7.41 2.94 2.24
CA ALA A 59 7.19 1.84 3.18
C ALA A 59 8.47 1.02 3.42
N THR A 60 9.26 0.78 2.37
CA THR A 60 10.52 0.06 2.46
C THR A 60 11.52 0.83 3.29
N THR A 61 11.67 2.14 3.04
CA THR A 61 12.56 3.02 3.79
C THR A 61 12.18 3.07 5.26
N ILE A 62 10.89 3.24 5.57
CA ILE A 62 10.39 3.22 6.95
C ILE A 62 10.65 1.86 7.60
N THR A 63 10.39 0.76 6.88
CA THR A 63 10.54 -0.62 7.40
C THR A 63 11.96 -0.98 7.80
N ARG A 64 12.99 -0.28 7.29
CA ARG A 64 14.37 -0.41 7.77
C ARG A 64 14.51 -0.04 9.25
N PHE A 65 13.73 0.93 9.73
CA PHE A 65 13.82 1.48 11.08
C PHE A 65 12.63 1.08 11.97
N TRP A 66 11.44 0.92 11.40
CA TRP A 66 10.18 0.67 12.13
C TRP A 66 9.18 -0.11 11.26
N LYS A 67 8.57 -1.17 11.80
CA LYS A 67 7.61 -2.00 11.04
C LYS A 67 6.37 -1.17 10.71
N ILE A 68 6.08 -0.92 9.44
CA ILE A 68 4.80 -0.33 9.01
C ILE A 68 3.87 -1.41 8.43
N SER A 69 2.55 -1.21 8.52
CA SER A 69 1.57 -2.11 7.91
C SER A 69 1.33 -1.78 6.44
N ILE A 70 1.93 -2.55 5.53
CA ILE A 70 1.72 -2.39 4.08
C ILE A 70 0.29 -2.73 3.66
N HIS A 71 -0.40 -3.61 4.38
CA HIS A 71 -1.82 -3.90 4.17
C HIS A 71 -2.70 -2.67 4.46
N ALA A 72 -2.39 -1.95 5.55
CA ALA A 72 -3.06 -0.70 5.89
C ALA A 72 -2.78 0.39 4.85
N MET A 73 -1.52 0.50 4.43
CA MET A 73 -1.10 1.43 3.39
C MET A 73 -1.78 1.15 2.05
N ALA A 74 -1.91 -0.13 1.68
CA ALA A 74 -2.63 -0.55 0.48
C ALA A 74 -4.10 -0.14 0.54
N LEU A 75 -4.78 -0.41 1.66
CA LEU A 75 -6.17 -0.01 1.89
C LEU A 75 -6.35 1.51 1.80
N GLY A 76 -5.52 2.29 2.50
CA GLY A 76 -5.55 3.75 2.43
C GLY A 76 -5.37 4.28 1.00
N GLY A 77 -4.45 3.67 0.25
CA GLY A 77 -4.22 4.00 -1.17
C GLY A 77 -5.45 3.74 -2.05
N VAL A 78 -6.10 2.58 -1.94
CA VAL A 78 -7.32 2.28 -2.72
C VAL A 78 -8.45 3.24 -2.33
N THR A 79 -8.64 3.49 -1.02
CA THR A 79 -9.70 4.39 -0.54
C THR A 79 -9.52 5.80 -1.09
N ALA A 80 -8.29 6.34 -1.07
CA ALA A 80 -7.98 7.64 -1.65
C ALA A 80 -8.21 7.67 -3.17
N ALA A 81 -7.73 6.65 -3.88
CA ALA A 81 -7.84 6.53 -5.33
C ALA A 81 -9.30 6.45 -5.79
N LEU A 82 -10.14 5.62 -5.15
CA LEU A 82 -11.57 5.54 -5.47
C LEU A 82 -12.30 6.85 -5.15
N GLY A 83 -11.97 7.48 -4.03
CA GLY A 83 -12.51 8.77 -3.63
C GLY A 83 -12.24 9.88 -4.64
N CYS A 84 -11.01 9.94 -5.16
CA CYS A 84 -10.59 10.94 -6.14
C CYS A 84 -11.04 10.62 -7.57
N ALA A 85 -10.95 9.35 -7.98
CA ALA A 85 -11.11 8.95 -9.37
C ALA A 85 -12.55 8.59 -9.75
N VAL A 86 -13.38 8.19 -8.78
CA VAL A 86 -14.72 7.68 -9.03
C VAL A 86 -15.77 8.57 -8.38
N SER A 87 -15.73 8.71 -7.05
CA SER A 87 -16.66 9.55 -6.29
C SER A 87 -16.21 9.69 -4.84
N ALA A 88 -16.41 10.87 -4.25
CA ALA A 88 -16.15 11.11 -2.83
C ALA A 88 -16.89 10.14 -1.88
N HIS A 89 -17.98 9.50 -2.34
CA HIS A 89 -18.66 8.45 -1.58
C HIS A 89 -17.72 7.29 -1.18
N TYR A 90 -16.71 6.99 -1.99
CA TYR A 90 -15.79 5.89 -1.68
C TYR A 90 -14.81 6.21 -0.52
N PHE A 91 -14.76 7.45 -0.02
CA PHE A 91 -14.02 7.75 1.22
C PHE A 91 -14.58 7.01 2.44
N TRP A 92 -15.86 6.57 2.41
CA TRP A 92 -16.42 5.67 3.42
C TRP A 92 -15.68 4.33 3.51
N GLY A 93 -14.86 3.97 2.52
CA GLY A 93 -13.96 2.83 2.57
C GLY A 93 -12.97 2.85 3.76
N ILE A 94 -12.76 4.00 4.41
CA ILE A 94 -11.99 4.08 5.67
C ILE A 94 -12.57 3.17 6.77
N LEU A 95 -13.87 2.89 6.75
CA LEU A 95 -14.51 1.98 7.72
C LEU A 95 -13.96 0.54 7.63
N LEU A 96 -13.44 0.14 6.46
CA LEU A 96 -12.77 -1.16 6.28
C LEU A 96 -11.45 -1.27 7.06
N LEU A 97 -10.92 -0.15 7.55
CA LEU A 97 -9.76 -0.14 8.44
C LEU A 97 -10.04 -0.92 9.72
N LEU A 98 -11.28 -0.92 10.23
CA LEU A 98 -11.65 -1.59 11.48
C LEU A 98 -11.46 -3.12 11.40
N PRO A 99 -12.12 -3.87 10.48
CA PRO A 99 -11.90 -5.31 10.37
C PRO A 99 -10.47 -5.67 9.95
N MET A 100 -9.84 -4.84 9.12
CA MET A 100 -8.45 -5.08 8.68
C MET A 100 -7.47 -4.91 9.86
N ALA A 101 -7.60 -3.84 10.64
CA ALA A 101 -6.81 -3.62 11.85
C ALA A 101 -6.99 -4.74 12.87
N TYR A 102 -8.24 -5.15 13.11
CA TYR A 102 -8.55 -6.28 13.98
C TYR A 102 -7.80 -7.55 13.54
N GLY A 103 -7.87 -7.90 12.25
CA GLY A 103 -7.18 -9.07 11.71
C GLY A 103 -5.67 -9.03 11.95
N ARG A 104 -5.03 -7.87 11.75
CA ARG A 104 -3.57 -7.71 11.89
C ARG A 104 -3.10 -7.69 13.34
N ILE A 105 -3.89 -7.08 14.23
CA ILE A 105 -3.58 -7.00 15.66
C ILE A 105 -3.82 -8.35 16.33
N LYS A 106 -4.93 -9.04 16.00
CA LYS A 106 -5.27 -10.35 16.57
C LYS A 106 -4.20 -11.41 16.30
N VAL A 107 -3.65 -11.45 15.09
CA VAL A 107 -2.54 -12.37 14.74
C VAL A 107 -1.17 -11.85 15.19
N LYS A 108 -1.12 -10.74 15.94
CA LYS A 108 0.09 -10.09 16.43
C LYS A 108 1.10 -9.72 15.34
N ALA A 109 0.63 -9.55 14.10
CA ALA A 109 1.48 -9.12 12.98
C ALA A 109 1.86 -7.64 13.10
N HIS A 110 0.95 -6.83 13.64
CA HIS A 110 1.12 -5.39 13.80
C HIS A 110 0.47 -4.87 15.09
N ASN A 111 0.95 -3.73 15.58
CA ASN A 111 0.24 -2.95 16.59
C ASN A 111 -0.60 -1.83 15.95
N LEU A 112 -1.43 -1.18 16.75
CA LEU A 112 -2.35 -0.14 16.27
C LEU A 112 -1.62 1.02 15.57
N LEU A 113 -0.50 1.49 16.11
CA LEU A 113 0.27 2.60 15.54
C LEU A 113 0.79 2.24 14.14
N GLN A 114 1.32 1.02 13.96
CA GLN A 114 1.80 0.54 12.66
C GLN A 114 0.70 0.47 11.60
N VAL A 115 -0.53 0.18 12.02
CA VAL A 115 -1.72 0.12 11.15
C VAL A 115 -2.20 1.53 10.80
N ILE A 116 -2.38 2.41 11.80
CA ILE A 116 -2.84 3.79 11.58
C ILE A 116 -1.83 4.54 10.71
N THR A 117 -0.53 4.51 11.04
CA THR A 117 0.50 5.18 10.24
C THR A 117 0.55 4.63 8.82
N GLY A 118 0.41 3.31 8.65
CA GLY A 118 0.32 2.68 7.33
C GLY A 118 -0.83 3.24 6.51
N PHE A 119 -2.05 3.19 7.06
CA PHE A 119 -3.24 3.71 6.39
C PHE A 119 -3.12 5.19 6.04
N SER A 120 -2.75 6.03 7.01
CA SER A 120 -2.65 7.47 6.83
C SER A 120 -1.63 7.84 5.77
N LEU A 121 -0.43 7.22 5.76
CA LEU A 121 0.57 7.48 4.73
C LEU A 121 0.07 7.03 3.35
N GLY A 122 -0.49 5.83 3.23
CA GLY A 122 -1.02 5.34 1.96
C GLY A 122 -2.14 6.23 1.41
N PHE A 123 -3.04 6.69 2.28
CA PHE A 123 -4.13 7.58 1.92
C PHE A 123 -3.62 8.95 1.48
N VAL A 124 -2.85 9.64 2.34
CA VAL A 124 -2.40 11.03 2.08
C VAL A 124 -1.48 11.10 0.86
N LEU A 125 -0.51 10.19 0.74
CA LEU A 125 0.39 10.18 -0.41
C LEU A 125 -0.38 9.94 -1.70
N THR A 126 -1.31 8.99 -1.72
CA THR A 126 -2.14 8.76 -2.93
C THR A 126 -3.01 9.97 -3.24
N MET A 127 -3.65 10.60 -2.26
CA MET A 127 -4.39 11.86 -2.47
C MET A 127 -3.53 12.93 -3.16
N ILE A 128 -2.31 13.15 -2.68
CA ILE A 128 -1.37 14.12 -3.26
C ILE A 128 -1.05 13.77 -4.72
N HIS A 129 -0.74 12.50 -5.01
CA HIS A 129 -0.49 12.06 -6.39
C HIS A 129 -1.68 12.32 -7.31
N TYR A 130 -2.90 12.02 -6.87
CA TYR A 130 -4.11 12.27 -7.65
C TYR A 130 -4.37 13.76 -7.87
N GLN A 131 -4.22 14.59 -6.84
CA GLN A 131 -4.42 16.04 -6.97
C GLN A 131 -3.43 16.68 -7.95
N ILE A 132 -2.13 16.35 -7.82
CA ILE A 132 -1.09 16.89 -8.70
C ILE A 132 -1.25 16.38 -10.14
N LEU A 133 -1.41 15.06 -10.33
CA LEU A 133 -1.35 14.47 -11.66
C LEU A 133 -2.68 14.62 -12.43
N LEU A 134 -3.81 14.80 -11.75
CA LEU A 134 -5.06 15.21 -12.40
C LEU A 134 -5.15 16.72 -12.66
N GLY A 135 -4.27 17.53 -12.07
CA GLY A 135 -4.28 18.99 -12.24
C GLY A 135 -5.37 19.69 -11.43
N ILE A 136 -5.64 19.19 -10.23
CA ILE A 136 -6.62 19.76 -9.28
C ILE A 136 -5.94 20.78 -8.33
N LEU A 137 -4.61 20.91 -8.42
CA LEU A 137 -3.77 21.90 -7.75
C LEU A 137 -3.02 22.75 -8.79
#